data_AF-A0A9P3N1Z4-F1
#
_entry.id   AF-A0A9P3N1Z4-F1
#
_cell.length_a   1.000
_cell.length_b   1.000
_cell.length_c   1.000
_cell.angle_alpha   90.00
_cell.angle_beta   90.00
_cell.angle_gamma   90.00
#
_symmetry.space_group_name_H-M   'P 1'
#
loop_
_entity.id
_entity.type
_entity.pdbx_description
1 polymer ?
#
loop_
_entity_poly.entity_id
_entity_poly.type
_entity_poly.pdbx_seq_one_letter_code
_entity_poly.pdbx_strand_id
1 'polypeptide(L)'
;MLVPSHPSHAAPLLQHHHALQQAGLPAHLLSPAALADAEPALQLPAGAMSALLLPSDWQLDATLAVHALLARCRQHASSGRYVELFQESVSTFLWAPEGSRVVGVATAHRRVLATRAVVVATGSWSSGFMAHALNHSSPASSAAPQAAQHGSRPQESSPGSSAASGSSPGGGEQGAVVPHVRPRKGFLLQLVDPPPALALRHGLMEFDYTANYAPAPSSPPHHSPTPHSGGSSTAAPALPSAPPPAAISMTATCDHHGHLLIGSSREFAGFSVAPHAPTIAAILRRTAHFLPALTHLLLPHEGRGAWGEGRRGRRGGKLRTRRLLLG
;
A
#
# COMPACT_ATOMS: atom_id res chain seq x y z
N MET A 1 -6.06 -14.11 -14.82
CA MET A 1 -6.22 -15.56 -14.59
C MET A 1 -5.83 -15.88 -13.15
N LEU A 2 -6.73 -16.55 -12.42
CA LEU A 2 -6.46 -17.06 -11.08
C LEU A 2 -5.95 -18.50 -11.17
N VAL A 3 -4.80 -18.76 -10.54
CA VAL A 3 -4.05 -20.01 -10.64
C VAL A 3 -3.98 -20.67 -9.27
N PRO A 4 -4.53 -21.88 -9.08
CA PRO A 4 -4.40 -22.58 -7.80
C PRO A 4 -2.95 -23.01 -7.54
N SER A 5 -2.54 -22.87 -6.29
CA SER A 5 -1.25 -23.31 -5.74
C SER A 5 -1.27 -24.74 -5.17
N HIS A 6 -2.46 -25.31 -4.93
CA HIS A 6 -2.63 -26.61 -4.26
C HIS A 6 -3.92 -27.31 -4.72
N PRO A 7 -3.97 -28.66 -4.75
CA PRO A 7 -5.18 -29.41 -5.13
C PRO A 7 -6.43 -29.08 -4.30
N SER A 8 -6.25 -28.71 -3.03
CA SER A 8 -7.36 -28.31 -2.14
C SER A 8 -8.11 -27.06 -2.60
N HIS A 9 -7.57 -26.31 -3.57
CA HIS A 9 -8.23 -25.12 -4.11
C HIS A 9 -9.28 -25.43 -5.18
N ALA A 10 -9.49 -26.69 -5.57
CA ALA A 10 -10.51 -27.04 -6.54
C ALA A 10 -11.92 -26.55 -6.15
N ALA A 11 -12.37 -26.85 -4.92
CA ALA A 11 -13.69 -26.44 -4.44
C ALA A 11 -13.79 -24.91 -4.22
N PRO A 12 -12.84 -24.24 -3.52
CA PRO A 12 -12.83 -22.78 -3.42
C PRO A 12 -12.81 -22.05 -4.76
N LEU A 13 -12.05 -22.55 -5.75
CA LEU A 13 -11.98 -21.95 -7.08
C LEU A 13 -13.32 -22.05 -7.82
N LEU A 14 -14.02 -23.20 -7.70
CA LEU A 14 -15.37 -23.38 -8.25
C LEU A 14 -16.40 -22.48 -7.55
N GLN A 15 -16.32 -22.35 -6.22
CA GLN A 15 -17.17 -21.44 -5.47
C GLN A 15 -16.95 -19.98 -5.92
N HIS A 16 -15.68 -19.59 -6.11
CA HIS A 16 -15.33 -18.25 -6.59
C HIS A 16 -15.83 -18.02 -8.02
N HIS A 17 -15.69 -19.02 -8.91
CA HIS A 17 -16.25 -18.99 -10.27
C HIS A 17 -17.76 -18.75 -10.25
N HIS A 18 -18.51 -19.48 -9.41
CA HIS A 18 -19.95 -19.29 -9.26
C HIS A 18 -20.29 -17.87 -8.75
N ALA A 19 -19.56 -17.37 -7.74
CA ALA A 19 -19.78 -16.02 -7.22
C ALA A 19 -19.58 -14.94 -8.30
N LEU A 20 -18.57 -15.07 -9.15
CA LEU A 20 -18.33 -14.16 -10.28
C LEU A 20 -19.46 -14.23 -11.31
N GLN A 21 -19.91 -15.44 -11.65
CA GLN A 21 -21.02 -15.63 -12.58
C GLN A 21 -22.33 -15.01 -12.06
N GLN A 22 -22.63 -15.16 -10.77
CA GLN A 22 -23.79 -14.52 -10.15
C GLN A 22 -23.68 -12.99 -10.12
N ALA A 23 -22.47 -12.45 -10.07
CA ALA A 23 -22.21 -11.02 -10.21
C ALA A 23 -22.25 -10.52 -11.67
N GLY A 24 -22.57 -11.39 -12.64
CA GLY A 24 -22.60 -11.04 -14.06
C GLY A 24 -21.21 -10.89 -14.70
N LEU A 25 -20.15 -11.35 -14.03
CA LEU A 25 -18.79 -11.28 -14.53
C LEU A 25 -18.48 -12.57 -15.34
N PRO A 26 -18.07 -12.45 -16.61
CA PRO A 26 -17.69 -13.61 -17.39
C PRO A 26 -16.42 -14.22 -16.80
N ALA A 27 -16.51 -15.48 -16.39
CA ALA A 27 -15.39 -16.24 -15.86
C ALA A 27 -15.44 -17.68 -16.37
N HIS A 28 -14.30 -18.22 -16.80
CA HIS A 28 -14.18 -19.53 -17.42
C HIS A 28 -13.20 -20.42 -16.65
N LEU A 29 -13.67 -21.57 -16.18
CA LEU A 29 -12.77 -22.62 -15.70
C LEU A 29 -12.11 -23.29 -16.91
N LEU A 30 -10.78 -23.26 -16.94
CA LEU A 30 -9.99 -23.88 -17.99
C LEU A 30 -9.54 -25.28 -17.55
N SER A 31 -9.74 -26.27 -18.41
CA SER A 31 -9.11 -27.59 -18.27
C SER A 31 -7.61 -27.51 -18.52
N PRO A 32 -6.81 -28.53 -18.18
CA PRO A 32 -5.36 -28.50 -18.41
C PRO A 32 -4.99 -28.30 -19.88
N ALA A 33 -5.75 -28.90 -20.81
CA ALA A 33 -5.53 -28.72 -22.25
C ALA A 33 -5.83 -27.28 -22.70
N ALA A 34 -7.01 -26.76 -22.33
CA ALA A 34 -7.39 -25.38 -22.66
C ALA A 34 -6.45 -24.35 -22.01
N LEU A 35 -5.91 -24.67 -20.83
CA LEU A 35 -4.93 -23.85 -20.14
C LEU A 35 -3.59 -23.82 -20.87
N ALA A 36 -3.11 -24.97 -21.35
CA ALA A 36 -1.87 -25.04 -22.12
C ALA A 36 -1.95 -24.23 -23.42
N ASP A 37 -3.14 -24.20 -24.06
CA ASP A 37 -3.39 -23.37 -25.25
C ASP A 37 -3.49 -21.87 -24.91
N ALA A 38 -4.17 -21.55 -23.80
CA ALA A 38 -4.39 -20.18 -23.36
C ALA A 38 -3.12 -19.53 -22.80
N GLU A 39 -2.29 -20.29 -22.09
CA GLU A 39 -1.08 -19.82 -21.41
C GLU A 39 0.04 -20.89 -21.41
N PRO A 40 0.78 -21.05 -22.52
CA PRO A 40 1.77 -22.12 -22.67
C PRO A 40 2.94 -22.09 -21.68
N ALA A 41 3.26 -20.90 -21.15
CA ALA A 41 4.34 -20.72 -20.17
C ALA A 41 3.94 -21.20 -18.76
N LEU A 42 2.64 -21.35 -18.49
CA LEU A 42 2.09 -21.69 -17.20
C LEU A 42 2.04 -23.22 -17.01
N GLN A 43 2.58 -23.67 -15.90
CA GLN A 43 2.40 -25.03 -15.40
C GLN A 43 1.60 -24.98 -14.10
N LEU A 44 0.55 -25.81 -14.00
CA LEU A 44 -0.16 -26.00 -12.75
C LEU A 44 0.68 -26.87 -11.79
N PRO A 45 0.63 -26.59 -10.47
CA PRO A 45 1.16 -27.48 -9.45
C PRO A 45 0.58 -28.90 -9.57
N ALA A 46 1.33 -29.89 -9.10
CA ALA A 46 0.88 -31.27 -9.09
C ALA A 46 -0.48 -31.41 -8.38
N GLY A 47 -1.46 -32.00 -9.07
CA GLY A 47 -2.82 -32.23 -8.58
C GLY A 47 -3.77 -31.02 -8.69
N ALA A 48 -3.32 -29.84 -9.11
CA ALA A 48 -4.22 -28.76 -9.52
C ALA A 48 -4.74 -29.01 -10.95
N MET A 49 -6.07 -29.01 -11.12
CA MET A 49 -6.71 -29.48 -12.35
C MET A 49 -7.33 -28.38 -13.21
N SER A 50 -7.43 -27.15 -12.69
CA SER A 50 -8.05 -26.04 -13.43
C SER A 50 -7.49 -24.68 -13.00
N ALA A 51 -7.65 -23.69 -13.86
CA ALA A 51 -7.43 -22.28 -13.56
C ALA A 51 -8.68 -21.48 -13.96
N LEU A 52 -8.86 -20.29 -13.38
CA LEU A 52 -9.99 -19.42 -13.69
C LEU A 52 -9.55 -18.24 -14.55
N LEU A 53 -10.07 -18.16 -15.77
CA LEU A 53 -9.84 -17.05 -16.69
C LEU A 53 -10.99 -16.04 -16.60
N LEU A 54 -10.65 -14.78 -16.38
CA LEU A 54 -11.57 -13.65 -16.49
C LEU A 54 -11.14 -12.86 -17.75
N PRO A 55 -11.82 -13.03 -18.89
CA PRO A 55 -11.37 -12.45 -20.17
C PRO A 55 -11.49 -10.92 -20.21
N SER A 56 -12.30 -10.35 -19.33
CA SER A 56 -12.46 -8.90 -19.20
C SER A 56 -11.47 -8.26 -18.23
N ASP A 57 -10.61 -9.04 -17.57
CA ASP A 57 -9.57 -8.49 -16.69
C ASP A 57 -8.40 -7.98 -17.52
N TRP A 58 -7.97 -6.75 -17.23
CA TRP A 58 -6.83 -6.11 -17.87
C TRP A 58 -5.80 -5.66 -16.86
N GLN A 59 -4.55 -5.63 -17.32
CA GLN A 59 -3.43 -5.10 -16.55
C GLN A 59 -3.07 -3.71 -17.07
N LEU A 60 -2.76 -2.83 -16.14
CA LEU A 60 -2.44 -1.43 -16.41
C LEU A 60 -1.00 -1.15 -16.00
N ASP A 61 -0.23 -0.54 -16.90
CA ASP A 61 1.03 0.07 -16.53
C ASP A 61 0.76 1.31 -15.67
N ALA A 62 0.97 1.17 -14.36
CA ALA A 62 0.69 2.23 -13.40
C ALA A 62 1.50 3.51 -13.66
N THR A 63 2.73 3.39 -14.18
CA THR A 63 3.56 4.56 -14.51
C THR A 63 2.96 5.31 -15.69
N LEU A 64 2.60 4.61 -16.78
CA LEU A 64 1.94 5.24 -17.92
C LEU A 64 0.59 5.85 -17.55
N ALA A 65 -0.20 5.16 -16.72
CA ALA A 65 -1.49 5.66 -16.26
C ALA A 65 -1.35 6.97 -15.46
N VAL A 66 -0.39 7.04 -14.53
CA VAL A 66 -0.12 8.26 -13.76
C VAL A 66 0.35 9.40 -14.67
N HIS A 67 1.22 9.12 -15.64
CA HIS A 67 1.64 10.13 -16.62
C HIS A 67 0.48 10.66 -17.46
N ALA A 68 -0.41 9.78 -17.91
CA ALA A 68 -1.59 10.17 -18.69
C ALA A 68 -2.56 11.03 -17.86
N LEU A 69 -2.80 10.66 -16.60
CA LEU A 69 -3.61 11.47 -15.66
C LEU A 69 -2.99 12.84 -15.43
N LEU A 70 -1.67 12.90 -15.18
CA LEU A 70 -0.96 14.16 -14.99
C LEU A 70 -1.03 15.06 -16.23
N ALA A 71 -0.83 14.48 -17.42
CA ALA A 71 -0.96 15.22 -18.67
C ALA A 71 -2.37 15.82 -18.85
N ARG A 72 -3.41 15.07 -18.50
CA ARG A 72 -4.80 15.56 -18.53
C ARG A 72 -5.04 16.66 -17.50
N CYS A 73 -4.52 16.55 -16.28
CA CYS A 73 -4.61 17.62 -15.28
C CYS A 73 -3.94 18.92 -15.76
N ARG A 74 -2.78 18.83 -16.41
CA ARG A 74 -2.04 19.99 -16.94
C ARG A 74 -2.80 20.76 -18.03
N GLN A 75 -3.73 20.12 -18.76
CA GLN A 75 -4.61 20.81 -19.70
C GLN A 75 -5.51 21.86 -19.02
N HIS A 76 -5.68 21.78 -17.70
CA HIS A 76 -6.46 22.73 -16.91
C HIS A 76 -5.62 23.88 -16.33
N ALA A 77 -4.30 23.85 -16.48
CA ALA A 77 -3.38 24.85 -15.93
C ALA A 77 -3.59 26.25 -16.54
N SER A 78 -3.81 26.35 -17.86
CA SER A 78 -4.07 27.62 -18.55
C SER A 78 -5.35 28.32 -18.07
N SER A 79 -6.33 27.55 -17.59
CA SER A 79 -7.56 28.06 -16.96
C SER A 79 -7.41 28.37 -15.46
N GLY A 80 -6.21 28.22 -14.89
CA GLY A 80 -5.96 28.42 -13.47
C GLY A 80 -6.58 27.37 -12.54
N ARG A 81 -7.10 26.25 -13.11
CA ARG A 81 -7.80 25.20 -12.34
C ARG A 81 -6.90 24.09 -11.83
N TYR A 82 -5.63 24.08 -12.22
CA TYR A 82 -4.67 23.09 -11.79
C TYR A 82 -3.30 23.71 -11.55
N VAL A 83 -2.69 23.35 -10.43
CA VAL A 83 -1.30 23.67 -10.09
C VAL A 83 -0.65 22.43 -9.50
N GLU A 84 0.60 22.17 -9.86
CA GLU A 84 1.41 21.08 -9.32
C GLU A 84 2.55 21.64 -8.48
N LEU A 85 2.73 21.09 -7.27
CA LEU A 85 3.77 21.47 -6.33
C LEU A 85 4.57 20.21 -5.97
N PHE A 86 5.58 19.89 -6.78
CA PHE A 86 6.43 18.72 -6.56
C PHE A 86 7.54 19.01 -5.55
N GLN A 87 7.98 17.97 -4.83
CA GLN A 87 9.03 18.07 -3.81
C GLN A 87 8.69 19.04 -2.66
N GLU A 88 7.40 19.36 -2.49
CA GLU A 88 6.89 20.20 -1.42
C GLU A 88 6.06 19.35 -0.44
N SER A 89 6.65 18.97 0.69
CA SER A 89 5.92 18.23 1.72
C SER A 89 4.96 19.15 2.48
N VAL A 90 3.72 18.69 2.66
CA VAL A 90 2.76 19.32 3.57
C VAL A 90 3.12 18.94 5.01
N SER A 91 3.25 19.94 5.88
CA SER A 91 3.58 19.75 7.30
C SER A 91 2.34 19.71 8.19
N THR A 92 1.36 20.60 7.97
CA THR A 92 0.15 20.67 8.81
C THR A 92 -1.02 21.34 8.07
N PHE A 93 -2.21 21.29 8.68
CA PHE A 93 -3.38 22.03 8.26
C PHE A 93 -3.30 23.50 8.67
N LEU A 94 -3.95 24.36 7.88
CA LEU A 94 -4.28 25.72 8.29
C LEU A 94 -5.71 25.70 8.78
N TRP A 95 -5.93 26.12 10.02
CA TRP A 95 -7.27 26.23 10.61
C TRP A 95 -7.79 27.66 10.53
N ALA A 96 -9.10 27.80 10.42
CA ALA A 96 -9.79 29.07 10.63
C ALA A 96 -9.49 29.59 12.06
N PRO A 97 -9.56 30.91 12.31
CA PRO A 97 -9.29 31.48 13.63
C PRO A 97 -10.11 30.85 14.76
N GLU A 98 -11.33 30.42 14.45
CA GLU A 98 -12.26 29.77 15.38
C GLU A 98 -11.91 28.30 15.65
N GLY A 99 -10.89 27.74 14.97
CA GLY A 99 -10.44 26.36 15.12
C GLY A 99 -11.39 25.31 14.54
N SER A 100 -12.54 25.70 14.01
CA SER A 100 -13.62 24.77 13.63
C SER A 100 -13.47 24.16 12.24
N ARG A 101 -12.60 24.70 11.38
CA ARG A 101 -12.49 24.29 9.97
C ARG A 101 -11.08 24.42 9.40
N VAL A 102 -10.66 23.43 8.63
CA VAL A 102 -9.46 23.51 7.78
C VAL A 102 -9.71 24.44 6.60
N VAL A 103 -8.87 25.46 6.45
CA VAL A 103 -8.91 26.46 5.36
C VAL A 103 -7.75 26.32 4.38
N GLY A 104 -6.86 25.35 4.59
CA GLY A 104 -5.71 25.14 3.72
C GLY A 104 -4.64 24.23 4.32
N VAL A 105 -3.45 24.28 3.75
CA VAL A 105 -2.28 23.52 4.18
C VAL A 105 -1.02 24.39 4.25
N ALA A 106 -0.14 24.08 5.19
CA ALA A 106 1.21 24.63 5.23
C ALA A 106 2.20 23.62 4.62
N THR A 107 3.11 24.14 3.80
CA THR A 107 4.27 23.40 3.29
C THR A 107 5.54 24.01 3.88
N ALA A 108 6.70 23.42 3.58
CA ALA A 108 8.00 23.98 3.97
C ALA A 108 8.29 25.38 3.39
N HIS A 109 7.62 25.77 2.28
CA HIS A 109 7.94 27.02 1.57
C HIS A 109 6.78 28.00 1.49
N ARG A 110 5.53 27.54 1.61
CA ARG A 110 4.33 28.38 1.42
C ARG A 110 3.12 27.88 2.18
N ARG A 111 2.12 28.76 2.23
CA ARG A 111 0.75 28.46 2.68
C ARG A 111 -0.15 28.36 1.45
N VAL A 112 -0.95 27.30 1.35
CA VAL A 112 -1.92 27.10 0.26
C VAL A 112 -3.31 27.11 0.86
N LEU A 113 -4.13 28.09 0.48
CA LEU A 113 -5.51 28.21 0.94
C LEU A 113 -6.44 27.40 0.04
N ALA A 114 -7.39 26.71 0.67
CA ALA A 114 -8.42 25.95 0.00
C ALA A 114 -9.74 26.73 0.05
N THR A 115 -10.40 26.87 -1.11
CA THR A 115 -11.71 27.55 -1.20
C THR A 115 -12.87 26.63 -0.83
N ARG A 116 -12.71 25.30 -0.94
CA ARG A 116 -13.76 24.32 -0.68
C ARG A 116 -13.35 23.22 0.27
N ALA A 117 -12.24 22.54 -0.02
CA ALA A 117 -11.82 21.37 0.74
C ALA A 117 -10.33 21.10 0.59
N VAL A 118 -9.77 20.41 1.58
CA VAL A 118 -8.47 19.74 1.51
C VAL A 118 -8.72 18.23 1.47
N VAL A 119 -8.07 17.54 0.53
CA VAL A 119 -8.17 16.08 0.38
C VAL A 119 -6.83 15.46 0.73
N VAL A 120 -6.80 14.55 1.71
CA VAL A 120 -5.60 13.80 2.07
C VAL A 120 -5.58 12.48 1.31
N ALA A 121 -4.66 12.37 0.35
CA ALA A 121 -4.48 11.18 -0.50
C ALA A 121 -3.02 10.68 -0.44
N THR A 122 -2.42 10.70 0.75
CA THR A 122 -0.99 10.42 0.97
C THR A 122 -0.69 8.94 1.23
N GLY A 123 -1.55 8.02 0.81
CA GLY A 123 -1.33 6.56 0.99
C GLY A 123 -0.97 6.17 2.43
N SER A 124 0.12 5.43 2.60
CA SER A 124 0.61 4.94 3.91
C SER A 124 1.04 6.03 4.89
N TRP A 125 1.21 7.28 4.45
CA TRP A 125 1.52 8.40 5.33
C TRP A 125 0.29 9.06 5.93
N SER A 126 -0.92 8.73 5.45
CA SER A 126 -2.15 9.45 5.82
C SER A 126 -2.43 9.44 7.31
N SER A 127 -2.29 8.30 8.00
CA SER A 127 -2.54 8.23 9.44
C SER A 127 -1.54 9.02 10.27
N GLY A 128 -0.25 8.93 9.93
CA GLY A 128 0.79 9.70 10.59
C GLY A 128 0.65 11.20 10.36
N PHE A 129 0.34 11.59 9.13
CA PHE A 129 0.06 12.99 8.78
C PHE A 129 -1.15 13.52 9.53
N MET A 130 -2.28 12.81 9.51
CA MET A 130 -3.50 13.23 10.19
C MET A 130 -3.29 13.35 11.71
N ALA A 131 -2.62 12.37 12.34
CA ALA A 131 -2.30 12.45 13.76
C ALA A 131 -1.41 13.66 14.08
N HIS A 132 -0.39 13.92 13.26
CA HIS A 132 0.49 15.08 13.43
C HIS A 132 -0.26 16.41 13.23
N ALA A 133 -0.98 16.55 12.13
CA ALA A 133 -1.66 17.79 11.74
C ALA A 133 -2.83 18.16 12.66
N LEU A 134 -3.55 17.16 13.20
CA LEU A 134 -4.61 17.40 14.19
C LEU A 134 -4.03 17.80 15.55
N ASN A 135 -2.90 17.21 15.97
CA ASN A 135 -2.30 17.50 17.28
C ASN A 135 -1.50 18.82 17.32
N HIS A 136 -1.03 19.33 16.17
CA HIS A 136 -0.34 20.62 16.07
C HIS A 136 -1.30 21.79 15.79
N SER A 137 -2.59 21.60 16.05
CA SER A 137 -3.62 22.65 16.03
C SER A 137 -3.52 23.53 17.28
N SER A 138 -2.35 24.10 17.58
CA SER A 138 -2.30 25.20 18.53
C SER A 138 -2.77 26.48 17.83
N PRO A 139 -3.71 27.24 18.40
CA PRO A 139 -3.95 28.60 17.94
C PRO A 139 -2.62 29.34 18.08
N ALA A 140 -2.21 30.05 17.03
CA ALA A 140 -1.02 30.86 17.06
C ALA A 140 -1.04 31.76 18.31
N SER A 141 -0.13 31.49 19.23
CA SER A 141 0.37 32.47 20.19
C SER A 141 0.69 33.74 19.42
N SER A 142 0.10 34.83 19.87
CA SER A 142 0.29 36.18 19.35
C SER A 142 1.77 36.57 19.33
N ALA A 143 2.35 36.64 18.15
CA ALA A 143 3.52 37.47 17.88
C ALA A 143 3.16 38.43 16.74
N ALA A 144 2.35 39.43 17.06
CA ALA A 144 2.28 40.64 16.24
C ALA A 144 3.62 41.39 16.38
N PRO A 145 4.21 41.92 15.29
CA PRO A 145 5.31 42.86 15.42
C PRO A 145 4.82 44.13 16.11
N GLN A 146 5.53 44.57 17.15
CA GLN A 146 5.26 45.79 17.90
C GLN A 146 5.21 47.01 16.97
N ALA A 147 4.06 47.67 16.90
CA ALA A 147 3.94 49.05 16.45
C ALA A 147 4.15 49.97 17.66
N ALA A 148 5.01 50.97 17.49
CA ALA A 148 5.35 51.97 18.49
C ALA A 148 4.33 53.14 18.49
N GLN A 149 4.17 53.76 19.66
CA GLN A 149 3.63 55.12 19.93
C GLN A 149 2.10 55.27 19.80
N HIS A 150 1.36 56.08 20.58
CA HIS A 150 1.55 56.99 21.71
C HIS A 150 0.13 57.36 22.24
N GLY A 151 -0.05 57.73 23.53
CA GLY A 151 -1.20 58.57 23.94
C GLY A 151 -2.05 58.14 25.15
N SER A 152 -1.56 58.43 26.36
CA SER A 152 -2.21 59.07 27.54
C SER A 152 -3.73 58.98 27.86
N ARG A 153 -4.02 58.36 29.05
CA ARG A 153 -4.90 58.75 30.21
C ARG A 153 -6.44 58.97 30.07
N PRO A 154 -7.25 58.98 31.17
CA PRO A 154 -7.28 58.16 32.41
C PRO A 154 -8.69 57.60 32.80
N GLN A 155 -8.65 56.63 33.74
CA GLN A 155 -9.62 56.14 34.76
C GLN A 155 -11.10 56.57 34.80
N GLU A 156 -11.97 55.57 35.02
CA GLU A 156 -13.10 55.66 35.97
C GLU A 156 -13.44 54.27 36.56
N SER A 157 -14.07 54.25 37.74
CA SER A 157 -14.04 53.21 38.77
C SER A 157 -15.37 52.48 39.04
N SER A 158 -15.28 51.16 39.23
CA SER A 158 -16.07 50.29 40.17
C SER A 158 -17.60 50.11 39.95
N PRO A 159 -18.29 49.20 40.68
CA PRO A 159 -18.03 47.76 40.89
C PRO A 159 -19.30 46.87 40.71
N GLY A 160 -19.12 45.55 40.67
CA GLY A 160 -20.14 44.58 41.14
C GLY A 160 -20.71 43.62 40.11
N SER A 161 -20.51 42.31 40.34
CA SER A 161 -21.61 41.33 40.52
C SER A 161 -21.06 39.91 40.44
N SER A 162 -21.37 39.15 41.48
CA SER A 162 -21.08 37.72 41.62
C SER A 162 -22.05 36.83 40.84
N ALA A 163 -21.66 35.55 40.74
CA ALA A 163 -22.48 34.36 40.54
C ALA A 163 -23.00 34.07 39.12
N ALA A 164 -22.51 32.98 38.53
CA ALA A 164 -23.31 31.76 38.42
C ALA A 164 -22.44 30.60 37.90
N SER A 165 -22.27 29.62 38.77
CA SER A 165 -21.90 28.25 38.45
C SER A 165 -22.89 27.66 37.45
N GLY A 166 -22.43 27.41 36.23
CA GLY A 166 -23.15 26.68 35.20
C GLY A 166 -22.30 25.51 34.74
N SER A 167 -22.42 24.39 35.44
CA SER A 167 -21.99 23.07 34.98
C SER A 167 -22.65 22.74 33.64
N SER A 168 -21.92 22.92 32.54
CA SER A 168 -22.31 22.36 31.24
C SER A 168 -21.71 20.96 31.09
N PRO A 169 -22.50 20.01 30.56
CA PRO A 169 -22.14 18.61 30.51
C PRO A 169 -20.94 18.42 29.59
N GLY A 170 -19.98 17.61 30.04
CA GLY A 170 -18.84 17.20 29.24
C GLY A 170 -19.32 16.57 27.94
N GLY A 171 -19.29 17.36 26.86
CA GLY A 171 -19.31 16.86 25.51
C GLY A 171 -18.03 16.05 25.35
N GLY A 172 -18.14 14.73 25.41
CA GLY A 172 -17.05 13.85 25.07
C GLY A 172 -16.59 14.22 23.66
N GLU A 173 -15.38 14.76 23.57
CA GLU A 173 -14.64 14.83 22.31
C GLU A 173 -14.54 13.39 21.79
N GLN A 174 -15.46 13.00 20.92
CA GLN A 174 -15.23 11.91 19.99
C GLN A 174 -14.18 12.43 19.02
N GLY A 175 -12.92 12.42 19.48
CA GLY A 175 -11.77 12.77 18.67
C GLY A 175 -11.86 11.99 17.37
N ALA A 176 -11.79 12.69 16.24
CA ALA A 176 -11.94 12.10 14.92
C ALA A 176 -11.04 10.86 14.82
N VAL A 177 -11.65 9.68 14.70
CA VAL A 177 -10.92 8.43 14.63
C VAL A 177 -10.19 8.40 13.28
N VAL A 178 -8.90 8.71 13.32
CA VAL A 178 -8.04 8.56 12.15
C VAL A 178 -7.85 7.06 11.92
N PRO A 179 -8.30 6.49 10.79
CA PRO A 179 -8.10 5.08 10.51
C PRO A 179 -6.61 4.79 10.46
N HIS A 180 -6.19 3.69 11.10
CA HIS A 180 -4.79 3.32 11.18
C HIS A 180 -4.34 2.57 9.92
N VAL A 181 -3.61 3.27 9.05
CA VAL A 181 -3.01 2.74 7.82
C VAL A 181 -1.59 2.27 8.16
N ARG A 182 -1.36 0.96 8.08
CA ARG A 182 -0.03 0.37 8.29
C ARG A 182 0.68 0.24 6.96
N PRO A 183 1.89 0.82 6.79
CA PRO A 183 2.68 0.59 5.59
C PRO A 183 2.97 -0.91 5.45
N ARG A 184 2.62 -1.47 4.30
CA ARG A 184 2.93 -2.85 3.94
C ARG A 184 3.97 -2.84 2.83
N LYS A 185 5.12 -3.39 3.15
CA LYS A 185 6.23 -3.50 2.21
C LYS A 185 5.96 -4.66 1.25
N GLY A 186 6.17 -4.41 -0.05
CA GLY A 186 6.07 -5.42 -1.08
C GLY A 186 7.15 -5.30 -2.14
N PHE A 187 7.70 -6.45 -2.55
CA PHE A 187 8.67 -6.53 -3.62
C PHE A 187 8.08 -7.18 -4.86
N LEU A 188 8.43 -6.60 -6.00
CA LEU A 188 8.28 -7.19 -7.32
C LEU A 188 9.65 -7.27 -7.99
N LEU A 189 9.83 -8.24 -8.86
CA LEU A 189 11.02 -8.40 -9.69
C LEU A 189 10.59 -8.23 -11.15
N GLN A 190 11.33 -7.46 -11.92
CA GLN A 190 11.13 -7.32 -13.36
C GLN A 190 12.27 -8.01 -14.09
N LEU A 191 11.95 -9.01 -14.90
CA LEU A 191 12.85 -9.58 -15.88
C LEU A 191 12.72 -8.82 -17.20
N VAL A 192 13.80 -8.13 -17.58
CA VAL A 192 13.92 -7.40 -18.84
C VAL A 192 14.35 -8.37 -19.93
N ASP A 193 13.67 -8.31 -21.06
CA ASP A 193 13.84 -9.19 -22.23
C ASP A 193 13.77 -10.68 -21.83
N PRO A 194 12.62 -11.14 -21.28
CA PRO A 194 12.47 -12.53 -20.91
C PRO A 194 12.55 -13.44 -22.15
N PRO A 195 13.04 -14.68 -22.02
CA PRO A 195 13.00 -15.65 -23.11
C PRO A 195 11.55 -15.92 -23.56
N PRO A 196 11.31 -16.32 -24.82
CA PRO A 196 9.95 -16.59 -25.33
C PRO A 196 9.16 -17.63 -24.51
N ALA A 197 9.85 -18.56 -23.85
CA ALA A 197 9.24 -19.55 -22.94
C ALA A 197 8.58 -18.94 -21.68
N LEU A 198 8.81 -17.65 -21.43
CA LEU A 198 8.21 -16.87 -20.34
C LEU A 198 7.27 -15.77 -20.85
N ALA A 199 6.93 -15.78 -22.14
CA ALA A 199 5.96 -14.85 -22.69
C ALA A 199 4.57 -15.18 -22.13
N LEU A 200 3.99 -14.22 -21.40
CA LEU A 200 2.64 -14.36 -20.85
C LEU A 200 1.62 -13.70 -21.76
N ARG A 201 0.48 -14.37 -21.95
CA ARG A 201 -0.69 -13.83 -22.66
C ARG A 201 -1.68 -13.16 -21.71
N HIS A 202 -1.75 -13.65 -20.48
CA HIS A 202 -2.65 -13.15 -19.46
C HIS A 202 -1.88 -12.76 -18.20
N GLY A 203 -2.49 -11.85 -17.45
CA GLY A 203 -2.11 -11.64 -16.06
C GLY A 203 -2.37 -12.86 -15.20
N LEU A 204 -1.36 -13.29 -14.46
CA LEU A 204 -1.45 -14.43 -13.55
C LEU A 204 -1.49 -13.94 -12.11
N MET A 205 -2.35 -14.57 -11.31
CA MET A 205 -2.44 -14.34 -9.87
C MET A 205 -2.72 -15.67 -9.19
N GLU A 206 -1.91 -15.99 -8.19
CA GLU A 206 -2.11 -17.15 -7.34
C GLU A 206 -3.45 -17.05 -6.59
N PHE A 207 -4.20 -18.14 -6.54
CA PHE A 207 -5.53 -18.13 -5.92
C PHE A 207 -5.50 -17.79 -4.42
N ASP A 208 -4.47 -18.24 -3.69
CA ASP A 208 -4.27 -17.89 -2.27
C ASP A 208 -4.10 -16.39 -2.04
N TYR A 209 -3.73 -15.65 -3.09
CA TYR A 209 -3.65 -14.20 -3.00
C TYR A 209 -5.02 -13.57 -2.69
N THR A 210 -6.12 -14.24 -3.06
CA THR A 210 -7.49 -13.78 -2.79
C THR A 210 -7.83 -13.74 -1.31
N ALA A 211 -7.22 -14.61 -0.48
CA ALA A 211 -7.41 -14.60 0.97
C ALA A 211 -7.00 -13.27 1.61
N ASN A 212 -6.11 -12.52 0.96
CA ASN A 212 -5.72 -11.19 1.44
C ASN A 212 -6.76 -10.10 1.21
N TYR A 213 -7.77 -10.37 0.38
CA TYR A 213 -8.89 -9.46 0.12
C TYR A 213 -10.16 -9.92 0.85
N ALA A 214 -10.11 -11.06 1.55
CA ALA A 214 -11.19 -11.44 2.44
C ALA A 214 -11.31 -10.37 3.55
N PRO A 215 -12.52 -9.91 3.87
CA PRO A 215 -12.73 -9.04 5.02
C PRO A 215 -12.15 -9.74 6.24
N ALA A 216 -11.37 -9.00 7.05
CA ALA A 216 -10.85 -9.54 8.30
C ALA A 216 -12.02 -10.11 9.11
N PRO A 217 -11.89 -11.33 9.67
CA PRO A 217 -12.93 -11.84 10.54
C PRO A 217 -13.18 -10.81 11.64
N SER A 218 -14.43 -10.40 11.80
CA SER A 218 -14.86 -9.53 12.88
C SER A 218 -14.74 -10.28 14.19
N SER A 219 -13.55 -10.33 14.76
CA SER A 219 -13.36 -10.78 16.14
C SER A 219 -13.80 -9.65 17.07
N PRO A 220 -14.77 -9.87 17.98
CA PRO A 220 -15.04 -8.92 19.04
C PRO A 220 -13.84 -8.87 20.01
N PRO A 221 -13.57 -7.72 20.65
CA PRO A 221 -12.53 -7.63 21.67
C PRO A 221 -13.06 -8.24 22.98
N HIS A 222 -13.02 -9.56 23.10
CA HIS A 222 -13.16 -10.20 24.40
C HIS A 222 -11.79 -10.38 25.04
N HIS A 223 -11.34 -9.33 25.72
CA HIS A 223 -10.47 -9.52 26.88
C HIS A 223 -11.33 -10.10 28.00
N SER A 224 -11.09 -11.35 28.35
CA SER A 224 -11.44 -11.88 29.67
C SER A 224 -10.15 -12.36 30.32
N PRO A 225 -9.73 -11.77 31.46
CA PRO A 225 -8.53 -12.20 32.16
C PRO A 225 -8.83 -13.52 32.87
N THR A 226 -8.10 -14.57 32.51
CA THR A 226 -8.01 -15.77 33.35
C THR A 226 -7.04 -15.46 34.51
N PRO A 227 -7.39 -15.72 35.77
CA PRO A 227 -6.47 -15.55 36.89
C PRO A 227 -5.42 -16.68 36.85
N HIS A 228 -4.15 -16.29 36.74
CA HIS A 228 -3.02 -17.19 36.92
C HIS A 228 -2.89 -17.57 38.40
N SER A 229 -3.00 -18.87 38.69
CA SER A 229 -2.41 -19.47 39.90
C SER A 229 -0.89 -19.61 39.72
N GLY A 230 -0.16 -19.38 40.81
CA GLY A 230 1.24 -19.02 40.87
C GLY A 230 2.26 -20.00 40.28
N GLY A 231 3.37 -19.42 39.84
CA GLY A 231 4.57 -20.12 39.41
C GLY A 231 5.67 -19.10 39.09
N SER A 232 6.44 -18.71 40.11
CA SER A 232 7.63 -17.88 39.96
C SER A 232 8.67 -18.58 39.08
N SER A 233 8.99 -18.00 37.92
CA SER A 233 10.25 -18.29 37.23
C SER A 233 10.76 -17.03 36.54
N THR A 234 11.87 -16.53 37.06
CA THR A 234 12.69 -15.46 36.49
C THR A 234 13.32 -15.94 35.18
N ALA A 235 12.77 -15.52 34.04
CA ALA A 235 13.39 -15.71 32.73
C ALA A 235 13.93 -14.36 32.20
N ALA A 236 15.21 -14.38 31.85
CA ALA A 236 15.96 -13.26 31.26
C ALA A 236 15.28 -12.71 29.97
N PRO A 237 15.50 -11.43 29.61
CA PRO A 237 14.88 -10.85 28.43
C PRO A 237 15.32 -11.60 27.17
N ALA A 238 14.35 -12.22 26.49
CA ALA A 238 14.56 -12.90 25.22
C ALA A 238 15.12 -11.92 24.18
N LEU A 239 16.15 -12.33 23.44
CA LEU A 239 16.61 -11.62 22.25
C LEU A 239 15.43 -11.35 21.31
N PRO A 240 15.43 -10.21 20.58
CA PRO A 240 14.36 -9.92 19.63
C PRO A 240 14.28 -11.06 18.62
N SER A 241 13.14 -11.74 18.62
CA SER A 241 12.82 -12.79 17.65
C SER A 241 12.97 -12.22 16.24
N ALA A 242 13.54 -13.03 15.34
CA ALA A 242 13.69 -12.65 13.94
C ALA A 242 12.33 -12.19 13.38
N PRO A 243 12.29 -11.13 12.54
CA PRO A 243 11.04 -10.65 11.97
C PRO A 243 10.33 -11.80 11.25
N PRO A 244 8.98 -11.88 11.35
CA PRO A 244 8.23 -12.96 10.73
C PRO A 244 8.53 -13.00 9.23
N PRO A 245 8.70 -14.19 8.63
CA PRO A 245 9.07 -14.32 7.23
C PRO A 245 8.01 -13.67 6.34
N ALA A 246 8.44 -12.94 5.32
CA ALA A 246 7.55 -12.30 4.36
C ALA A 246 6.63 -13.34 3.70
N ALA A 247 5.33 -13.05 3.64
CA ALA A 247 4.39 -13.86 2.89
C ALA A 247 4.64 -13.66 1.38
N ILE A 248 4.82 -14.75 0.64
CA ILE A 248 5.07 -14.72 -0.81
C ILE A 248 3.91 -15.39 -1.51
N SER A 249 3.35 -14.71 -2.50
CA SER A 249 2.33 -15.27 -3.39
C SER A 249 2.69 -14.88 -4.82
N MET A 250 2.39 -15.73 -5.80
CA MET A 250 2.70 -15.44 -7.20
C MET A 250 1.68 -14.46 -7.81
N THR A 251 2.21 -13.44 -8.47
CA THR A 251 1.59 -12.64 -9.51
C THR A 251 2.59 -12.54 -10.65
N ALA A 252 2.11 -12.53 -11.89
CA ALA A 252 2.94 -12.36 -13.06
C ALA A 252 2.22 -11.57 -14.16
N THR A 253 2.93 -10.66 -14.81
CA THR A 253 2.41 -9.80 -15.89
C THR A 253 3.54 -9.39 -16.81
N CYS A 254 3.24 -9.22 -18.09
CA CYS A 254 4.13 -8.48 -18.98
C CYS A 254 3.74 -7.01 -19.00
N ASP A 255 4.72 -6.10 -19.08
CA ASP A 255 4.45 -4.72 -19.48
C ASP A 255 4.32 -4.60 -21.00
N HIS A 256 4.02 -3.39 -21.48
CA HIS A 256 3.86 -3.10 -22.91
C HIS A 256 5.16 -3.25 -23.73
N HIS A 257 6.31 -3.39 -23.08
CA HIS A 257 7.59 -3.70 -23.70
C HIS A 257 7.92 -5.21 -23.67
N GLY A 258 7.01 -6.03 -23.13
CA GLY A 258 7.22 -7.47 -22.96
C GLY A 258 8.14 -7.83 -21.80
N HIS A 259 8.46 -6.89 -20.90
CA HIS A 259 9.20 -7.23 -19.68
C HIS A 259 8.29 -7.93 -18.69
N LEU A 260 8.77 -9.02 -18.10
CA LEU A 260 8.01 -9.83 -17.16
C LEU A 260 8.17 -9.31 -15.74
N LEU A 261 7.09 -8.84 -15.13
CA LEU A 261 7.03 -8.46 -13.72
C LEU A 261 6.43 -9.61 -12.91
N ILE A 262 7.15 -10.07 -11.89
CA ILE A 262 6.77 -11.17 -11.00
C ILE A 262 6.83 -10.72 -9.54
N GLY A 263 6.04 -11.33 -8.70
CA GLY A 263 5.95 -10.97 -7.29
C GLY A 263 4.79 -11.71 -6.65
N SER A 264 4.21 -11.27 -5.54
CA SER A 264 4.70 -10.22 -4.64
C SER A 264 5.08 -10.79 -3.27
N SER A 265 6.04 -10.14 -2.61
CA SER A 265 6.21 -10.32 -1.16
C SER A 265 5.30 -9.38 -0.39
N ARG A 266 4.99 -9.75 0.86
CA ARG A 266 4.20 -8.95 1.78
C ARG A 266 4.78 -9.07 3.18
N GLU A 267 5.19 -7.93 3.74
CA GLU A 267 5.71 -7.85 5.10
C GLU A 267 5.33 -6.51 5.76
N PHE A 268 5.03 -6.55 7.06
CA PHE A 268 4.89 -5.34 7.88
C PHE A 268 6.26 -4.98 8.44
N ALA A 269 7.02 -4.17 7.70
CA ALA A 269 8.38 -3.76 8.06
C ALA A 269 8.52 -2.23 8.17
N GLY A 270 7.44 -1.57 8.63
CA GLY A 270 7.35 -0.11 8.66
C GLY A 270 7.51 0.49 7.26
N PHE A 271 8.27 1.59 7.16
CA PHE A 271 8.55 2.29 5.89
C PHE A 271 9.84 1.80 5.20
N SER A 272 10.42 0.69 5.64
CA SER A 272 11.63 0.16 5.01
C SER A 272 11.36 -0.18 3.54
N VAL A 273 12.24 0.28 2.65
CA VAL A 273 12.21 -0.05 1.22
C VAL A 273 13.41 -0.91 0.79
N ALA A 274 14.25 -1.31 1.75
CA ALA A 274 15.50 -2.00 1.48
C ALA A 274 15.25 -3.42 0.93
N PRO A 275 15.81 -3.78 -0.23
CA PRO A 275 15.69 -5.12 -0.79
C PRO A 275 16.34 -6.13 0.16
N HIS A 276 15.72 -7.30 0.25
CA HIS A 276 16.21 -8.38 1.10
C HIS A 276 16.45 -9.62 0.23
N ALA A 277 17.71 -10.06 0.12
CA ALA A 277 18.10 -11.14 -0.79
C ALA A 277 17.29 -12.44 -0.57
N PRO A 278 17.01 -12.88 0.68
CA PRO A 278 16.11 -14.00 0.92
C PRO A 278 14.71 -13.81 0.33
N THR A 279 14.18 -12.59 0.34
CA THR A 279 12.86 -12.27 -0.23
C THR A 279 12.87 -12.36 -1.75
N ILE A 280 13.93 -11.87 -2.40
CA ILE A 280 14.12 -12.01 -3.85
C ILE A 280 14.17 -13.49 -4.23
N ALA A 281 14.98 -14.28 -3.53
CA ALA A 281 15.09 -15.72 -3.76
C ALA A 281 13.76 -16.46 -3.49
N ALA A 282 12.98 -16.02 -2.50
CA ALA A 282 11.66 -16.59 -2.22
C ALA A 282 10.64 -16.26 -3.31
N ILE A 283 10.63 -15.03 -3.85
CA ILE A 283 9.80 -14.68 -5.01
C ILE A 283 10.16 -15.56 -6.20
N LEU A 284 11.44 -15.63 -6.58
CA LEU A 284 11.88 -16.44 -7.73
C LEU A 284 11.49 -17.92 -7.56
N ARG A 285 11.71 -18.50 -6.37
CA ARG A 285 11.30 -19.89 -6.08
C ARG A 285 9.80 -20.08 -6.18
N ARG A 286 9.01 -19.17 -5.62
CA ARG A 286 7.54 -19.26 -5.68
C ARG A 286 7.05 -19.13 -7.12
N THR A 287 7.58 -18.20 -7.90
CA THR A 287 7.17 -18.03 -9.30
C THR A 287 7.61 -19.20 -10.18
N ALA A 288 8.81 -19.77 -9.96
CA ALA A 288 9.29 -20.94 -10.71
C ALA A 288 8.41 -22.18 -10.53
N HIS A 289 7.63 -22.25 -9.45
CA HIS A 289 6.62 -23.29 -9.26
C HIS A 289 5.50 -23.25 -10.31
N PHE A 290 5.21 -22.07 -10.86
CA PHE A 290 4.18 -21.86 -11.88
C PHE A 290 4.77 -21.61 -13.28
N LEU A 291 5.98 -21.05 -13.35
CA LEU A 291 6.70 -20.72 -14.58
C LEU A 291 8.05 -21.44 -14.58
N PRO A 292 8.10 -22.74 -14.94
CA PRO A 292 9.28 -23.59 -14.77
C PRO A 292 10.54 -23.09 -15.48
N ALA A 293 10.38 -22.35 -16.59
CA ALA A 293 11.50 -21.75 -17.31
C ALA A 293 12.31 -20.74 -16.46
N LEU A 294 11.77 -20.25 -15.34
CA LEU A 294 12.52 -19.44 -14.36
C LEU A 294 13.51 -20.26 -13.52
N THR A 295 13.43 -21.59 -13.50
CA THR A 295 14.29 -22.44 -12.67
C THR A 295 15.78 -22.24 -13.01
N HIS A 296 16.10 -21.94 -14.27
CA HIS A 296 17.47 -21.64 -14.68
C HIS A 296 18.05 -20.38 -14.01
N LEU A 297 17.20 -19.44 -13.56
CA LEU A 297 17.62 -18.24 -12.82
C LEU A 297 17.87 -18.52 -11.33
N LEU A 298 17.39 -19.65 -10.81
CA LEU A 298 17.59 -20.09 -9.43
C LEU A 298 18.88 -20.88 -9.25
N LEU A 299 19.45 -21.41 -10.34
CA LEU A 299 20.70 -22.16 -10.28
C LEU A 299 21.84 -21.21 -9.88
N PRO A 300 22.67 -21.57 -8.88
CA PRO A 300 23.88 -20.84 -8.61
C PRO A 300 24.76 -20.91 -9.86
N HIS A 301 24.85 -19.81 -10.60
CA HIS A 301 25.90 -19.65 -11.59
C HIS A 301 27.21 -19.54 -10.82
N GLU A 302 28.00 -20.62 -10.80
CA GLU A 302 29.37 -20.55 -10.28
C GLU A 302 30.08 -19.33 -10.90
N GLY A 303 30.49 -18.40 -10.04
CA GLY A 303 31.32 -17.25 -10.43
C GLY A 303 30.65 -15.90 -10.70
N ARG A 304 29.37 -15.65 -10.36
CA ARG A 304 28.79 -14.29 -10.42
C ARG A 304 28.47 -13.75 -9.03
N GLY A 305 29.21 -12.70 -8.63
CA GLY A 305 28.99 -11.95 -7.40
C GLY A 305 27.59 -11.37 -7.27
N ALA A 306 27.27 -10.97 -6.04
CA ALA A 306 25.97 -10.50 -5.56
C ALA A 306 25.14 -9.73 -6.60
N TRP A 307 23.85 -10.07 -6.66
CA TRP A 307 22.81 -9.47 -7.50
C TRP A 307 22.78 -7.93 -7.40
N GLY A 308 23.62 -7.28 -8.20
CA GLY A 308 23.86 -5.84 -8.18
C GLY A 308 24.41 -5.37 -9.52
N GLU A 309 23.66 -4.45 -10.13
CA GLU A 309 23.98 -3.65 -11.32
C GLU A 309 24.18 -4.40 -12.66
N GLY A 310 23.36 -3.98 -13.63
CA GLY A 310 23.19 -4.65 -14.90
C GLY A 310 24.49 -4.82 -15.68
N ARG A 311 24.85 -6.07 -15.98
CA ARG A 311 25.78 -6.43 -17.06
C ARG A 311 25.14 -7.41 -18.03
N ARG A 312 25.38 -7.18 -19.33
CA ARG A 312 24.88 -7.99 -20.45
C ARG A 312 25.51 -9.39 -20.42
N GLY A 313 24.71 -10.42 -20.19
CA GLY A 313 25.04 -11.80 -20.54
C GLY A 313 24.32 -12.19 -21.83
N ARG A 314 25.04 -12.73 -22.81
CA ARG A 314 24.56 -12.95 -24.19
C ARG A 314 23.46 -14.01 -24.37
N ARG A 315 22.92 -14.62 -23.31
CA ARG A 315 21.89 -15.68 -23.37
C ARG A 315 20.89 -15.73 -22.20
N GLY A 316 20.77 -14.67 -21.40
CA GLY A 316 19.80 -14.64 -20.28
C GLY A 316 19.30 -13.23 -20.03
N GLY A 317 17.98 -13.05 -19.89
CA GLY A 317 17.33 -11.77 -19.61
C GLY A 317 17.92 -11.07 -18.38
N LYS A 318 17.82 -9.74 -18.33
CA LYS A 318 18.36 -8.95 -17.21
C LYS A 318 17.32 -8.88 -16.09
N LEU A 319 17.61 -9.43 -14.92
CA LEU A 319 16.76 -9.22 -13.75
C LEU A 319 16.98 -7.83 -13.16
N ARG A 320 15.92 -7.04 -13.04
CA ARG A 320 15.85 -5.77 -12.32
C ARG A 320 14.86 -5.91 -11.18
N THR A 321 15.10 -5.25 -10.06
CA THR A 321 14.08 -5.17 -9.00
C THR A 321 13.17 -3.99 -9.28
N ARG A 322 11.85 -4.17 -9.16
CA ARG A 322 10.89 -3.06 -9.20
C ARG A 322 10.22 -2.90 -7.84
N ARG A 323 10.17 -1.64 -7.40
CA ARG A 323 9.65 -1.27 -6.09
C ARG A 323 8.14 -1.08 -6.21
N LEU A 324 7.36 -1.67 -5.31
CA LEU A 324 5.96 -1.30 -5.18
C LEU A 324 5.63 -1.10 -3.69
N LEU A 325 5.35 0.14 -3.32
CA LEU A 325 4.67 0.42 -2.05
C LEU A 325 3.18 0.22 -2.30
N LEU A 326 2.65 -0.92 -1.88
CA LEU A 326 1.20 -1.13 -1.85
C LEU A 326 0.68 -0.54 -0.54
N GLY A 327 -0.11 0.52 -0.65
CA GLY A 327 -0.91 1.08 0.45
C GLY A 327 -1.95 0.08 0.97
#